data_AF-A0A8T6ZZ51-F1
#
_entry.id   AF-A0A8T6ZZ51-F1
#
_cell.length_a   1.000
_cell.length_b   1.000
_cell.length_c   1.000
_cell.angle_alpha   90.00
_cell.angle_beta   90.00
_cell.angle_gamma   90.00
#
_symmetry.space_group_name_H-M   'P 1'
#
loop_
_entity.id
_entity.type
_entity.pdbx_description
1 polymer ?
#
loop_
_entity_poly.entity_id
_entity_poly.type
_entity_poly.pdbx_seq_one_letter_code
_entity_poly.pdbx_strand_id
1 'polypeptide(L)'
;MSRVHLKYRRLIFILLLVLLLASVSLFAKPNNIAISIRIDAIEGHGMDLHDIVFSFDSLLSNKFSYFIQIGSATLPDKKGHIKNIILQCHDGVISKQVISCNDGELSFKDPLASANKTKIQFHRNKLGDLNIVMGNFNLATGSATLQLGMNDGVWQARLKSRGVSFAKLKEMLPSFPELFLKGIMKSDITLVGNGSSLHEIHGNALISKLTFSNEESTMVGEEVATKISFASKRLQDTWQSEINATAFQGELYFDPLFIDANTSPKDLYGKINWQIGSNQIELAPLHFEDANIMHLEITTVIDFEQKQAITPVQADIKYAYFPKVYDVYMLPFL
;
A
#
# COMPACT_ATOMS: atom_id res chain seq x y z
N MET A 1 66.13 35.75 55.49
CA MET A 1 64.93 34.90 55.65
C MET A 1 63.78 35.42 54.77
N SER A 2 63.77 35.20 53.44
CA SER A 2 62.64 35.62 52.58
C SER A 2 62.54 34.87 51.24
N ARG A 3 62.98 33.60 51.18
CA ARG A 3 62.82 32.77 49.96
C ARG A 3 62.07 31.45 50.19
N VAL A 4 61.71 31.13 51.44
CA VAL A 4 61.02 29.88 51.79
C VAL A 4 59.50 30.01 51.67
N HIS A 5 58.92 31.20 51.90
CA HIS A 5 57.47 31.42 51.82
C HIS A 5 56.89 31.43 50.39
N LEU A 6 57.71 31.65 49.35
CA LEU A 6 57.21 31.71 47.96
C LEU A 6 56.95 30.32 47.36
N LYS A 7 57.65 29.27 47.82
CA LYS A 7 57.48 27.89 47.31
C LYS A 7 56.18 27.24 47.79
N TYR A 8 55.79 27.46 49.05
CA TYR A 8 54.56 26.89 49.61
C TYR A 8 53.28 27.50 49.01
N ARG A 9 53.31 28.79 48.66
CA ARG A 9 52.15 29.49 48.08
C ARG A 9 51.80 28.98 46.67
N ARG A 10 52.80 28.59 45.88
CA ARG A 10 52.58 27.94 44.57
C ARG A 10 52.04 26.52 44.70
N LEU A 11 52.52 25.75 45.69
CA LEU A 11 52.07 24.38 45.89
C LEU A 11 50.60 24.31 46.34
N ILE A 12 50.19 25.20 47.24
CA ILE A 12 48.79 25.31 47.72
C ILE A 12 47.86 25.72 46.58
N PHE A 13 48.29 26.65 45.70
CA PHE A 13 47.47 27.09 44.58
C PHE A 13 47.29 25.98 43.52
N ILE A 14 48.33 25.19 43.25
CA ILE A 14 48.25 24.02 42.36
C ILE A 14 47.33 22.96 42.97
N LEU A 15 47.45 22.68 44.27
CA LEU A 15 46.62 21.67 44.94
C LEU A 15 45.14 22.07 44.95
N LEU A 16 44.82 23.35 45.20
CA LEU A 16 43.47 23.90 45.12
C LEU A 16 42.91 23.88 43.69
N LEU A 17 43.74 24.18 42.68
CA LEU A 17 43.33 24.10 41.27
C LEU A 17 43.03 22.66 40.86
N VAL A 18 43.84 21.70 41.31
CA VAL A 18 43.63 20.26 41.07
C VAL A 18 42.38 19.76 41.80
N LEU A 19 42.13 20.20 43.03
CA LEU A 19 40.89 19.88 43.75
C LEU A 19 39.66 20.49 43.09
N LEU A 20 39.76 21.74 42.58
CA LEU A 20 38.67 22.39 41.85
C LEU A 20 38.37 21.63 40.55
N LEU A 21 39.40 21.29 39.77
CA LEU A 21 39.26 20.54 38.52
C LEU A 21 38.72 19.12 38.74
N ALA A 22 39.09 18.45 39.85
CA ALA A 22 38.54 17.15 40.23
C ALA A 22 37.08 17.21 40.71
N SER A 23 36.61 18.38 41.19
CA SER A 23 35.21 18.56 41.62
C SER A 23 34.23 18.82 40.48
N VAL A 24 34.70 19.28 39.31
CA VAL A 24 33.82 19.53 38.14
C VAL A 24 33.43 18.23 37.44
N SER A 25 34.26 17.18 37.50
CA SER A 25 34.00 15.89 36.84
C SER A 25 33.04 14.97 37.60
N LEU A 26 32.67 15.29 38.84
CA LEU A 26 31.73 14.49 39.66
C LEU A 26 30.25 14.89 39.50
N PHE A 27 29.96 15.98 38.76
CA PHE A 27 28.58 16.44 38.48
C PHE A 27 28.13 16.25 37.03
N ALA A 28 28.95 15.63 36.18
CA ALA A 28 28.45 15.08 34.93
C ALA A 28 27.57 13.87 35.28
N LYS A 29 26.28 14.12 35.50
CA LYS A 29 25.22 13.11 35.35
C LYS A 29 25.62 12.27 34.13
N PRO A 30 25.58 10.92 34.16
CA PRO A 30 25.87 10.13 32.97
C PRO A 30 24.90 10.58 31.88
N ASN A 31 25.38 11.49 31.05
CA ASN A 31 24.60 12.19 30.07
C ASN A 31 24.24 11.13 29.05
N ASN A 32 22.97 11.10 28.64
CA ASN A 32 22.53 10.29 27.53
C ASN A 32 23.52 10.51 26.37
N ILE A 33 24.33 9.49 26.06
CA ILE A 33 25.25 9.55 24.94
C ILE A 33 24.39 9.42 23.71
N ALA A 34 24.12 10.54 23.05
CA ALA A 34 23.46 10.57 21.77
C ALA A 34 24.51 10.28 20.69
N ILE A 35 24.36 9.16 19.99
CA ILE A 35 25.18 8.85 18.82
C ILE A 35 24.36 9.19 17.59
N SER A 36 24.90 10.02 16.70
CA SER A 36 24.29 10.33 15.41
C SER A 36 25.22 9.94 14.28
N ILE A 37 24.72 9.15 13.34
CA ILE A 37 25.40 8.70 12.14
C ILE A 37 24.68 9.32 10.94
N ARG A 38 25.44 9.90 10.03
CA ARG A 38 24.93 10.42 8.76
C ARG A 38 25.55 9.64 7.62
N ILE A 39 24.71 9.23 6.67
CA ILE A 39 25.10 8.52 5.45
C ILE A 39 24.45 9.27 4.30
N ASP A 40 25.25 9.75 3.35
CA ASP A 40 24.74 10.58 2.26
C ASP A 40 23.89 9.77 1.28
N ALA A 41 24.32 8.55 0.94
CA ALA A 41 23.57 7.64 0.07
C ALA A 41 23.84 6.17 0.38
N ILE A 42 22.84 5.32 0.11
CA ILE A 42 22.96 3.86 0.03
C ILE A 42 22.30 3.42 -1.28
N GLU A 43 23.05 2.71 -2.11
CA GLU A 43 22.60 2.15 -3.38
C GLU A 43 22.64 0.63 -3.31
N GLY A 44 21.56 -0.05 -3.70
CA GLY A 44 21.57 -1.52 -3.78
C GLY A 44 20.21 -2.17 -4.01
N HIS A 45 20.21 -3.33 -4.69
CA HIS A 45 19.02 -4.15 -4.96
C HIS A 45 17.84 -3.37 -5.59
N GLY A 46 18.15 -2.39 -6.45
CA GLY A 46 17.16 -1.54 -7.11
C GLY A 46 16.55 -0.45 -6.22
N MET A 47 17.06 -0.25 -5.01
CA MET A 47 16.63 0.81 -4.11
C MET A 47 17.77 1.79 -3.88
N ASP A 48 17.45 3.07 -4.00
CA ASP A 48 18.38 4.18 -3.75
C ASP A 48 17.85 5.01 -2.59
N LEU A 49 18.64 5.17 -1.54
CA LEU A 49 18.32 5.94 -0.34
C LEU A 49 19.28 7.13 -0.23
N HIS A 50 18.75 8.31 0.07
CA HIS A 50 19.56 9.53 0.23
C HIS A 50 19.25 10.26 1.55
N ASP A 51 20.24 11.01 2.02
CA ASP A 51 20.17 11.85 3.23
C ASP A 51 19.71 11.07 4.46
N ILE A 52 20.45 10.01 4.77
CA ILE A 52 20.12 9.11 5.87
C ILE A 52 20.76 9.63 7.16
N VAL A 53 19.94 9.84 8.18
CA VAL A 53 20.38 10.18 9.53
C VAL A 53 19.84 9.14 10.48
N PHE A 54 20.71 8.61 11.32
CA PHE A 54 20.38 7.64 12.34
C PHE A 54 20.88 8.12 13.68
N SER A 55 19.99 8.22 14.66
CA SER A 55 20.31 8.69 16.00
C SER A 55 19.80 7.71 17.05
N PHE A 56 20.58 7.52 18.11
CA PHE A 56 20.24 6.67 19.24
C PHE A 56 20.37 7.44 20.55
N ASP A 57 19.43 7.21 21.46
CA ASP A 57 19.55 7.68 22.83
C ASP A 57 19.63 6.48 23.79
N SER A 58 20.51 6.59 24.80
CA SER A 58 20.61 5.64 25.92
C SER A 58 20.99 4.20 25.53
N LEU A 59 22.30 3.97 25.32
CA LEU A 59 22.88 2.64 25.02
C LEU A 59 23.11 1.74 26.25
N LEU A 60 22.77 2.20 27.45
CA LEU A 60 23.10 1.51 28.71
C LEU A 60 22.11 0.40 29.10
N SER A 61 21.02 0.22 28.34
CA SER A 61 19.99 -0.80 28.59
C SER A 61 19.63 -1.53 27.29
N ASN A 62 19.02 -2.71 27.39
CA ASN A 62 18.51 -3.46 26.21
C ASN A 62 17.31 -2.79 25.54
N LYS A 63 16.78 -1.71 26.14
CA LYS A 63 15.78 -0.82 25.57
C LYS A 63 16.43 0.52 25.25
N PHE A 64 16.17 1.04 24.06
CA PHE A 64 16.65 2.35 23.65
C PHE A 64 15.64 2.99 22.69
N SER A 65 15.64 4.31 22.66
CA SER A 65 14.94 5.06 21.62
C SER A 65 15.88 5.31 20.46
N TYR A 66 15.34 5.26 19.26
CA TYR A 66 16.10 5.59 18.07
C TYR A 66 15.25 6.36 17.07
N PHE A 67 15.94 7.13 16.25
CA PHE A 67 15.39 7.99 15.22
C PHE A 67 16.09 7.68 13.91
N ILE A 68 15.29 7.40 12.87
CA ILE A 68 15.77 7.23 11.50
C ILE A 68 15.10 8.28 10.64
N GLN A 69 15.88 9.04 9.90
CA GLN A 69 15.39 9.93 8.85
C GLN A 69 16.05 9.55 7.53
N ILE A 70 15.24 9.48 6.48
CA ILE A 70 15.69 9.30 5.09
C ILE A 70 15.03 10.42 4.29
N GLY A 71 15.85 11.27 3.66
CA GLY A 71 15.35 12.38 2.85
C GLY A 71 14.52 11.89 1.67
N SER A 72 15.02 10.88 0.95
CA SER A 72 14.28 10.22 -0.12
C SER A 72 14.67 8.76 -0.33
N ALA A 73 13.69 7.96 -0.76
CA ALA A 73 13.87 6.59 -1.22
C ALA A 73 13.26 6.44 -2.62
N THR A 74 14.05 5.93 -3.56
CA THR A 74 13.57 5.52 -4.89
C THR A 74 13.34 4.02 -4.89
N LEU A 75 12.14 3.60 -5.28
CA LEU A 75 11.75 2.19 -5.33
C LEU A 75 12.34 1.48 -6.56
N PRO A 76 12.44 0.13 -6.53
CA PRO A 76 12.80 -0.68 -7.71
C PRO A 76 12.04 -0.29 -8.96
N ASP A 77 12.73 -0.39 -10.10
CA ASP A 77 12.27 0.02 -11.44
C ASP A 77 11.86 1.50 -11.56
N LYS A 78 12.28 2.35 -10.60
CA LYS A 78 11.91 3.78 -10.53
C LYS A 78 10.40 4.01 -10.49
N LYS A 79 9.63 3.03 -10.00
CA LYS A 79 8.15 3.06 -9.97
C LYS A 79 7.58 3.96 -8.87
N GLY A 80 8.43 4.62 -8.07
CA GLY A 80 7.97 5.54 -7.03
C GLY A 80 9.12 6.22 -6.30
N HIS A 81 8.78 7.35 -5.68
CA HIS A 81 9.71 8.14 -4.87
C HIS A 81 9.01 8.53 -3.56
N ILE A 82 9.53 8.00 -2.45
CA ILE A 82 9.04 8.31 -1.11
C ILE A 82 9.96 9.37 -0.53
N LYS A 83 9.40 10.44 0.03
CA LYS A 83 10.15 11.56 0.60
C LYS A 83 9.89 11.69 2.10
N ASN A 84 10.87 12.28 2.80
CA ASN A 84 10.78 12.64 4.22
C ASN A 84 10.33 11.46 5.10
N ILE A 85 10.97 10.30 4.94
CA ILE A 85 10.69 9.13 5.75
C ILE A 85 11.32 9.38 7.11
N ILE A 86 10.51 9.41 8.16
CA ILE A 86 10.96 9.60 9.54
C ILE A 86 10.34 8.50 10.38
N LEU A 87 11.18 7.69 10.99
CA LEU A 87 10.81 6.64 11.93
C LEU A 87 11.37 6.99 13.31
N GLN A 88 10.50 7.16 14.29
CA GLN A 88 10.86 7.36 15.69
C GLN A 88 10.38 6.16 16.49
N CYS A 89 11.28 5.49 17.20
CA CYS A 89 10.92 4.38 18.07
C CYS A 89 11.23 4.73 19.53
N HIS A 90 10.25 4.58 20.41
CA HIS A 90 10.39 4.88 21.84
C HIS A 90 10.73 3.65 22.68
N ASP A 91 10.31 2.46 22.23
CA ASP A 91 10.57 1.17 22.89
C ASP A 91 11.22 0.20 21.90
N GLY A 92 12.47 0.51 21.54
CA GLY A 92 13.29 -0.29 20.64
C GLY A 92 14.08 -1.35 21.39
N VAL A 93 14.22 -2.53 20.79
CA VAL A 93 15.08 -3.63 21.27
C VAL A 93 15.97 -4.08 20.13
N ILE A 94 17.29 -4.10 20.36
CA ILE A 94 18.30 -4.61 19.42
C ILE A 94 19.19 -5.54 20.23
N SER A 95 19.27 -6.78 19.77
CA SER A 95 20.15 -7.81 20.32
C SER A 95 20.62 -8.71 19.18
N LYS A 96 21.47 -9.69 19.49
CA LYS A 96 21.86 -10.73 18.54
C LYS A 96 20.69 -11.59 18.05
N GLN A 97 19.57 -11.61 18.77
CA GLN A 97 18.43 -12.49 18.49
C GLN A 97 17.26 -11.75 17.85
N VAL A 98 17.10 -10.46 18.15
CA VAL A 98 15.91 -9.69 17.79
C VAL A 98 16.24 -8.22 17.55
N ILE A 99 15.56 -7.64 16.56
CA ILE A 99 15.42 -6.21 16.33
C ILE A 99 13.92 -5.91 16.34
N SER A 100 13.42 -5.07 17.24
CA SER A 100 12.00 -4.75 17.29
C SER A 100 11.73 -3.33 17.75
N CYS A 101 10.57 -2.82 17.37
CA CYS A 101 9.98 -1.59 17.89
C CYS A 101 8.51 -1.83 18.21
N ASN A 102 8.12 -1.67 19.48
CA ASN A 102 6.74 -1.90 19.93
C ASN A 102 5.90 -0.61 19.96
N ASP A 103 6.54 0.56 20.04
CA ASP A 103 5.92 1.87 19.99
C ASP A 103 6.70 2.80 19.08
N GLY A 104 6.44 2.67 17.78
CA GLY A 104 7.02 3.48 16.73
C GLY A 104 6.03 4.47 16.13
N GLU A 105 6.56 5.57 15.62
CA GLU A 105 5.86 6.55 14.81
C GLU A 105 6.57 6.70 13.47
N LEU A 106 5.82 6.60 12.38
CA LEU A 106 6.30 6.76 11.02
C LEU A 106 5.62 7.97 10.37
N SER A 107 6.40 8.82 9.73
CA SER A 107 5.89 9.78 8.76
C SER A 107 6.60 9.64 7.43
N PHE A 108 5.87 9.83 6.33
CA PHE A 108 6.42 9.86 4.98
C PHE A 108 5.47 10.59 4.05
N LYS A 109 5.98 11.00 2.89
CA LYS A 109 5.18 11.61 1.82
C LYS A 109 5.46 10.91 0.49
N ASP A 110 4.40 10.44 -0.13
CA ASP A 110 4.35 9.88 -1.48
C ASP A 110 3.07 10.41 -2.17
N PRO A 111 3.01 10.51 -3.51
CA PRO A 111 1.82 11.00 -4.21
C PRO A 111 0.54 10.21 -3.89
N LEU A 112 0.64 8.89 -3.69
CA LEU A 112 -0.50 8.04 -3.35
C LEU A 112 -0.72 7.93 -1.87
N ALA A 113 0.38 7.79 -1.13
CA ALA A 113 0.35 7.43 0.28
C ALA A 113 1.08 8.48 1.11
N SER A 114 0.52 8.82 2.27
CA SER A 114 1.25 9.65 3.22
C SER A 114 0.92 9.24 4.63
N ALA A 115 1.90 9.32 5.51
CA ALA A 115 1.69 9.21 6.94
C ALA A 115 2.16 10.49 7.61
N ASN A 116 1.31 11.06 8.46
CA ASN A 116 1.72 12.10 9.39
C ASN A 116 1.68 11.51 10.80
N LYS A 117 2.81 10.95 11.23
CA LYS A 117 2.98 10.27 12.53
C LYS A 117 2.00 9.12 12.76
N THR A 118 2.02 8.14 11.87
CA THR A 118 1.23 6.93 12.09
C THR A 118 1.95 5.94 12.99
N LYS A 119 1.20 5.16 13.76
CA LYS A 119 1.78 4.10 14.60
C LYS A 119 2.33 2.98 13.72
N ILE A 120 3.55 2.56 14.04
CA ILE A 120 4.22 1.42 13.43
C ILE A 120 4.80 0.52 14.51
N GLN A 121 4.69 -0.79 14.28
CA GLN A 121 5.34 -1.82 15.05
C GLN A 121 6.10 -2.71 14.11
N PHE A 122 7.28 -3.17 14.52
CA PHE A 122 7.95 -4.22 13.78
C PHE A 122 8.78 -5.12 14.67
N HIS A 123 9.00 -6.34 14.21
CA HIS A 123 9.80 -7.35 14.86
C HIS A 123 10.54 -8.13 13.81
N ARG A 124 11.85 -8.28 13.98
CA ARG A 124 12.71 -9.13 13.16
C ARG A 124 13.56 -10.02 14.05
N ASN A 125 13.53 -11.33 13.83
CA ASN A 125 14.37 -12.26 14.58
C ASN A 125 15.64 -12.65 13.81
N LYS A 126 16.52 -13.44 14.45
CA LYS A 126 17.76 -13.94 13.85
C LYS A 126 17.56 -14.91 12.68
N LEU A 127 16.41 -15.56 12.57
CA LEU A 127 16.08 -16.47 11.46
C LEU A 127 15.68 -15.67 10.22
N GLY A 128 15.45 -14.37 10.37
CA GLY A 128 15.04 -13.48 9.29
C GLY A 128 13.54 -13.25 9.24
N ASP A 129 12.76 -13.88 10.14
CA ASP A 129 11.32 -13.62 10.23
C ASP A 129 11.10 -12.15 10.51
N LEU A 130 10.20 -11.52 9.76
CA LEU A 130 9.86 -10.12 9.85
C LEU A 130 8.35 -9.98 10.00
N ASN A 131 7.92 -9.16 10.94
CA ASN A 131 6.54 -8.73 11.04
C ASN A 131 6.52 -7.21 11.16
N ILE A 132 5.74 -6.53 10.33
CA ILE A 132 5.53 -5.09 10.33
C ILE A 132 4.03 -4.83 10.36
N VAL A 133 3.59 -3.97 11.27
CA VAL A 133 2.21 -3.49 11.35
C VAL A 133 2.24 -1.97 11.32
N MET A 134 1.59 -1.38 10.32
CA MET A 134 1.44 0.06 10.17
C MET A 134 -0.05 0.41 10.20
N GLY A 135 -0.42 1.27 11.14
CA GLY A 135 -1.79 1.78 11.26
C GLY A 135 -2.06 2.95 10.32
N ASN A 136 -3.34 3.27 10.13
CA ASN A 136 -3.93 4.55 9.74
C ASN A 136 -3.04 5.55 8.97
N PHE A 137 -2.50 5.15 7.81
CA PHE A 137 -1.88 6.09 6.87
C PHE A 137 -2.88 6.52 5.80
N ASN A 138 -2.66 7.66 5.17
CA ASN A 138 -3.50 8.14 4.08
C ASN A 138 -3.15 7.39 2.80
N LEU A 139 -4.16 6.94 2.04
CA LEU A 139 -4.00 6.29 0.74
C LEU A 139 -5.05 6.83 -0.23
N ALA A 140 -4.62 7.57 -1.25
CA ALA A 140 -5.48 8.23 -2.25
C ALA A 140 -6.70 8.93 -1.60
N THR A 141 -6.43 9.84 -0.66
CA THR A 141 -7.42 10.56 0.21
C THR A 141 -8.17 9.72 1.24
N GLY A 142 -8.11 8.39 1.16
CA GLY A 142 -8.66 7.48 2.15
C GLY A 142 -7.69 7.16 3.28
N SER A 143 -8.08 6.21 4.14
CA SER A 143 -7.24 5.66 5.22
C SER A 143 -6.91 4.20 4.95
N ALA A 144 -5.71 3.76 5.31
CA ALA A 144 -5.26 2.40 5.16
C ALA A 144 -4.44 1.89 6.34
N THR A 145 -4.40 0.56 6.48
CA THR A 145 -3.52 -0.18 7.40
C THR A 145 -2.78 -1.26 6.62
N LEU A 146 -1.50 -1.44 6.93
CA LEU A 146 -0.65 -2.44 6.30
C LEU A 146 -0.14 -3.43 7.35
N GLN A 147 -0.21 -4.72 7.04
CA GLN A 147 0.48 -5.77 7.76
C GLN A 147 1.40 -6.48 6.78
N LEU A 148 2.66 -6.67 7.13
CA LEU A 148 3.63 -7.39 6.31
C LEU A 148 4.33 -8.43 7.19
N GLY A 149 4.15 -9.70 6.87
CA GLY A 149 4.88 -10.82 7.44
C GLY A 149 5.88 -11.38 6.43
N MET A 150 7.02 -11.84 6.89
CA MET A 150 7.97 -12.64 6.13
C MET A 150 8.48 -13.77 7.01
N ASN A 151 8.46 -15.00 6.51
CA ASN A 151 8.97 -16.19 7.18
C ASN A 151 9.56 -17.12 6.12
N ASP A 152 10.79 -17.59 6.34
CA ASP A 152 11.53 -18.46 5.41
C ASP A 152 11.52 -17.97 3.94
N GLY A 153 11.63 -16.64 3.75
CA GLY A 153 11.68 -15.99 2.43
C GLY A 153 10.32 -15.85 1.74
N VAL A 154 9.25 -16.41 2.30
CA VAL A 154 7.87 -16.16 1.88
C VAL A 154 7.36 -14.93 2.59
N TRP A 155 6.80 -13.99 1.84
CA TRP A 155 6.20 -12.77 2.38
C TRP A 155 4.69 -12.76 2.15
N GLN A 156 3.97 -12.18 3.08
CA GLN A 156 2.53 -11.91 3.00
C GLN A 156 2.27 -10.46 3.40
N ALA A 157 1.64 -9.69 2.52
CA ALA A 157 1.20 -8.33 2.81
C ALA A 157 -0.32 -8.26 2.81
N ARG A 158 -0.93 -7.67 3.86
CA ARG A 158 -2.37 -7.40 3.93
C ARG A 158 -2.61 -5.91 4.03
N LEU A 159 -3.36 -5.37 3.08
CA LEU A 159 -3.78 -3.99 3.01
C LEU A 159 -5.28 -3.90 3.28
N LYS A 160 -5.67 -3.18 4.32
CA LYS A 160 -7.07 -2.77 4.53
C LYS A 160 -7.18 -1.29 4.26
N SER A 161 -8.20 -0.89 3.50
CA SER A 161 -8.40 0.51 3.13
C SER A 161 -9.87 0.92 3.23
N ARG A 162 -10.11 2.22 3.40
CA ARG A 162 -11.44 2.84 3.41
C ARG A 162 -11.38 4.23 2.81
N GLY A 163 -12.35 4.54 1.95
CA GLY A 163 -12.50 5.88 1.37
C GLY A 163 -11.43 6.21 0.34
N VAL A 164 -10.80 5.20 -0.27
CA VAL A 164 -9.79 5.40 -1.31
C VAL A 164 -10.45 5.94 -2.57
N SER A 165 -10.01 7.10 -3.05
CA SER A 165 -10.58 7.77 -4.21
C SER A 165 -10.07 7.17 -5.52
N PHE A 166 -10.99 6.74 -6.39
CA PHE A 166 -10.63 6.26 -7.73
C PHE A 166 -9.99 7.34 -8.61
N ALA A 167 -10.42 8.60 -8.47
CA ALA A 167 -9.83 9.71 -9.23
C ALA A 167 -8.34 9.86 -8.91
N LYS A 168 -7.96 9.70 -7.64
CA LYS A 168 -6.55 9.76 -7.21
C LYS A 168 -5.75 8.52 -7.58
N LEU A 169 -6.38 7.34 -7.57
CA LEU A 169 -5.72 6.12 -8.08
C LEU A 169 -5.43 6.24 -9.59
N LYS A 170 -6.37 6.79 -10.37
CA LYS A 170 -6.20 6.97 -11.82
C LYS A 170 -4.99 7.84 -12.18
N GLU A 171 -4.74 8.92 -11.44
CA GLU A 171 -3.60 9.82 -11.64
C GLU A 171 -2.23 9.09 -11.62
N MET A 172 -2.16 7.86 -11.10
CA MET A 172 -0.93 7.10 -10.94
C MET A 172 -0.83 5.82 -11.76
N LEU A 173 -1.89 5.50 -12.51
CA LEU A 173 -1.89 4.38 -13.45
C LEU A 173 -1.75 4.98 -14.85
N PRO A 174 -0.51 5.25 -15.34
CA PRO A 174 -0.29 5.95 -16.60
C PRO A 174 -0.83 5.18 -17.81
N SER A 175 -1.08 3.87 -17.65
CA SER A 175 -1.69 2.99 -18.64
C SER A 175 -3.20 2.80 -18.44
N PHE A 176 -3.85 3.56 -17.56
CA PHE A 176 -5.29 3.47 -17.39
C PHE A 176 -5.99 4.13 -18.58
N PRO A 177 -7.05 3.52 -19.16
CA PRO A 177 -7.80 4.13 -20.24
C PRO A 177 -8.25 5.55 -19.90
N GLU A 178 -8.43 6.39 -20.93
CA GLU A 178 -8.98 7.73 -20.78
C GLU A 178 -10.47 7.65 -20.42
N LEU A 179 -10.73 7.36 -19.14
CA LEU A 179 -12.06 7.20 -18.56
C LEU A 179 -12.24 8.22 -17.45
N PHE A 180 -13.26 9.07 -17.53
CA PHE A 180 -13.68 9.82 -16.34
C PHE A 180 -14.03 8.81 -15.25
N LEU A 181 -13.47 8.96 -14.05
CA LEU A 181 -13.63 7.98 -12.99
C LEU A 181 -13.67 8.67 -11.63
N LYS A 182 -14.78 8.53 -10.93
CA LYS A 182 -14.98 9.02 -9.57
C LYS A 182 -15.64 7.94 -8.73
N GLY A 183 -15.42 8.00 -7.43
CA GLY A 183 -15.99 7.05 -6.48
C GLY A 183 -15.01 6.76 -5.36
N ILE A 184 -15.47 5.97 -4.40
CA ILE A 184 -14.67 5.55 -3.26
C ILE A 184 -14.67 4.04 -3.11
N MET A 185 -13.55 3.52 -2.63
CA MET A 185 -13.36 2.10 -2.37
C MET A 185 -13.03 1.85 -0.90
N LYS A 186 -13.59 0.77 -0.37
CA LYS A 186 -13.13 0.09 0.83
C LYS A 186 -12.62 -1.29 0.40
N SER A 187 -11.43 -1.69 0.84
CA SER A 187 -10.85 -2.98 0.45
C SER A 187 -10.16 -3.70 1.60
N ASP A 188 -10.04 -5.01 1.44
CA ASP A 188 -9.19 -5.90 2.24
C ASP A 188 -8.50 -6.85 1.27
N ILE A 189 -7.22 -6.59 0.99
CA ILE A 189 -6.42 -7.27 -0.04
C ILE A 189 -5.24 -7.92 0.65
N THR A 190 -4.97 -9.18 0.32
CA THR A 190 -3.77 -9.90 0.72
C THR A 190 -2.96 -10.28 -0.52
N LEU A 191 -1.65 -10.09 -0.41
CA LEU A 191 -0.64 -10.43 -1.40
C LEU A 191 0.29 -11.45 -0.77
N VAL A 192 0.66 -12.49 -1.52
CA VAL A 192 1.62 -13.52 -1.08
C VAL A 192 2.69 -13.66 -2.15
N GLY A 193 3.95 -13.75 -1.75
CA GLY A 193 5.07 -13.88 -2.67
C GLY A 193 6.33 -14.46 -2.03
N ASN A 194 7.38 -14.62 -2.82
CA ASN A 194 8.73 -14.93 -2.33
C ASN A 194 9.77 -14.10 -3.09
N GLY A 195 10.82 -13.65 -2.40
CA GLY A 195 11.78 -12.70 -3.00
C GLY A 195 11.06 -11.50 -3.65
N SER A 196 11.31 -11.25 -4.93
CA SER A 196 10.64 -10.22 -5.73
C SER A 196 9.38 -10.70 -6.47
N SER A 197 9.01 -11.97 -6.36
CA SER A 197 7.91 -12.58 -7.11
C SER A 197 6.62 -12.58 -6.29
N LEU A 198 5.57 -12.00 -6.85
CA LEU A 198 4.19 -12.14 -6.38
C LEU A 198 3.58 -13.43 -6.93
N HIS A 199 2.95 -14.22 -6.04
CA HIS A 199 2.39 -15.54 -6.36
C HIS A 199 0.88 -15.60 -6.21
N GLU A 200 0.32 -14.95 -5.19
CA GLU A 200 -1.12 -14.98 -4.94
C GLU A 200 -1.62 -13.59 -4.57
N ILE A 201 -2.84 -13.30 -5.02
CA ILE A 201 -3.58 -12.11 -4.66
C ILE A 201 -4.99 -12.57 -4.30
N HIS A 202 -5.51 -12.15 -3.15
CA HIS A 202 -6.91 -12.32 -2.86
C HIS A 202 -7.46 -11.10 -2.15
N GLY A 203 -8.71 -10.77 -2.40
CA GLY A 203 -9.28 -9.64 -1.73
C GLY A 203 -10.76 -9.47 -1.94
N ASN A 204 -11.30 -8.56 -1.14
CA ASN A 204 -12.65 -8.07 -1.27
C ASN A 204 -12.63 -6.55 -1.36
N ALA A 205 -13.51 -5.99 -2.17
CA ALA A 205 -13.72 -4.57 -2.30
C ALA A 205 -15.21 -4.24 -2.24
N LEU A 206 -15.53 -3.12 -1.60
CA LEU A 206 -16.82 -2.46 -1.69
C LEU A 206 -16.57 -1.10 -2.34
N ILE A 207 -17.15 -0.93 -3.51
CA ILE A 207 -17.14 0.29 -4.28
C ILE A 207 -18.46 1.00 -4.05
N SER A 208 -18.42 2.32 -3.89
CA SER A 208 -19.60 3.14 -3.69
C SER A 208 -19.51 4.44 -4.47
N LYS A 209 -20.65 4.88 -5.01
CA LYS A 209 -20.77 6.11 -5.81
C LYS A 209 -19.79 6.13 -6.97
N LEU A 210 -19.61 4.99 -7.63
CA LEU A 210 -18.76 4.90 -8.80
C LEU A 210 -19.49 5.59 -9.95
N THR A 211 -18.88 6.65 -10.46
CA THR A 211 -19.31 7.33 -11.68
C THR A 211 -18.19 7.22 -12.68
N PHE A 212 -18.50 6.74 -13.87
CA PHE A 212 -17.52 6.70 -14.95
C PHE A 212 -18.13 7.04 -16.30
N SER A 213 -17.31 7.55 -17.22
CA SER A 213 -17.69 7.71 -18.61
C SER A 213 -16.47 7.72 -19.54
N ASN A 214 -16.59 7.16 -20.74
CA ASN A 214 -15.60 7.37 -21.81
C ASN A 214 -15.96 8.62 -22.65
N GLU A 215 -15.07 9.00 -23.57
CA GLU A 215 -15.26 10.18 -24.42
C GLU A 215 -16.47 10.04 -25.35
N GLU A 216 -16.67 8.84 -25.90
CA GLU A 216 -17.78 8.55 -26.83
C GLU A 216 -19.12 8.36 -26.13
N SER A 217 -19.14 8.34 -24.78
CA SER A 217 -20.33 8.02 -23.97
C SER A 217 -20.97 6.66 -24.30
N THR A 218 -20.21 5.75 -24.93
CA THR A 218 -20.62 4.36 -25.14
C THR A 218 -20.47 3.51 -23.88
N MET A 219 -19.81 4.05 -22.85
CA MET A 219 -19.70 3.46 -21.52
C MET A 219 -19.97 4.55 -20.50
N VAL A 220 -21.05 4.41 -19.73
CA VAL A 220 -21.42 5.34 -18.65
C VAL A 220 -21.84 4.53 -17.43
N GLY A 221 -21.44 4.97 -16.25
CA GLY A 221 -21.95 4.45 -14.98
C GLY A 221 -22.29 5.59 -14.06
N GLU A 222 -23.47 5.54 -13.44
CA GLU A 222 -23.96 6.56 -12.52
C GLU A 222 -24.24 5.98 -11.13
N GLU A 223 -23.55 6.52 -10.13
CA GLU A 223 -23.67 6.16 -8.70
C GLU A 223 -23.58 4.65 -8.39
N VAL A 224 -22.82 3.92 -9.20
CA VAL A 224 -22.74 2.46 -9.12
C VAL A 224 -22.14 2.02 -7.78
N ALA A 225 -22.79 1.08 -7.11
CA ALA A 225 -22.27 0.41 -5.93
C ALA A 225 -22.09 -1.08 -6.20
N THR A 226 -20.88 -1.57 -5.95
CA THR A 226 -20.45 -2.93 -6.33
C THR A 226 -19.68 -3.59 -5.20
N LYS A 227 -19.99 -4.85 -4.92
CA LYS A 227 -19.14 -5.74 -4.13
C LYS A 227 -18.31 -6.56 -5.08
N ILE A 228 -17.01 -6.66 -4.84
CA ILE A 228 -16.09 -7.46 -5.65
C ILE A 228 -15.34 -8.39 -4.71
N SER A 229 -15.25 -9.65 -5.08
CA SER A 229 -14.30 -10.61 -4.53
C SER A 229 -13.45 -11.13 -5.66
N PHE A 230 -12.16 -11.29 -5.41
CA PHE A 230 -11.23 -11.80 -6.41
C PHE A 230 -10.14 -12.64 -5.76
N ALA A 231 -9.72 -13.68 -6.47
CA ALA A 231 -8.57 -14.51 -6.12
C ALA A 231 -7.77 -14.73 -7.39
N SER A 232 -6.45 -14.59 -7.31
CA SER A 232 -5.54 -14.73 -8.44
C SER A 232 -4.31 -15.50 -7.99
N LYS A 233 -3.88 -16.46 -8.79
CA LYS A 233 -2.70 -17.27 -8.54
C LYS A 233 -1.83 -17.32 -9.78
N ARG A 234 -0.53 -17.11 -9.59
CA ARG A 234 0.48 -17.25 -10.63
C ARG A 234 0.87 -18.72 -10.76
N LEU A 235 0.66 -19.28 -11.95
CA LEU A 235 1.16 -20.58 -12.36
C LEU A 235 2.13 -20.36 -13.52
N GLN A 236 3.42 -20.53 -13.24
CA GLN A 236 4.50 -20.19 -14.19
C GLN A 236 4.39 -18.72 -14.63
N ASP A 237 4.10 -18.47 -15.91
CA ASP A 237 3.97 -17.12 -16.48
C ASP A 237 2.52 -16.73 -16.77
N THR A 238 1.56 -17.45 -16.19
CA THR A 238 0.13 -17.16 -16.32
C THR A 238 -0.48 -16.86 -14.96
N TRP A 239 -1.25 -15.78 -14.88
CA TRP A 239 -2.17 -15.51 -13.79
C TRP A 239 -3.51 -16.16 -14.08
N GLN A 240 -3.96 -17.04 -13.19
CA GLN A 240 -5.32 -17.58 -13.19
C GLN A 240 -6.10 -16.87 -12.10
N SER A 241 -7.18 -16.19 -12.49
CA SER A 241 -7.99 -15.42 -11.57
C SER A 241 -9.44 -15.87 -11.60
N GLU A 242 -10.09 -15.80 -10.45
CA GLU A 242 -11.53 -15.92 -10.28
C GLU A 242 -12.04 -14.59 -9.76
N ILE A 243 -13.13 -14.10 -10.38
CA ILE A 243 -13.78 -12.86 -9.99
C ILE A 243 -15.26 -13.12 -9.74
N ASN A 244 -15.80 -12.50 -8.70
CA ASN A 244 -17.23 -12.39 -8.48
C ASN A 244 -17.54 -10.94 -8.13
N ALA A 245 -18.44 -10.32 -8.86
CA ALA A 245 -18.87 -8.95 -8.69
C ALA A 245 -20.39 -8.88 -8.64
N THR A 246 -20.93 -8.12 -7.69
CA THR A 246 -22.38 -7.87 -7.58
C THR A 246 -22.60 -6.36 -7.58
N ALA A 247 -23.22 -5.83 -8.63
CA ALA A 247 -23.75 -4.48 -8.63
C ALA A 247 -25.14 -4.49 -7.98
N PHE A 248 -25.39 -3.61 -7.03
CA PHE A 248 -26.64 -3.60 -6.25
C PHE A 248 -27.27 -2.20 -6.13
N GLN A 249 -26.69 -1.22 -6.80
CA GLN A 249 -27.18 0.15 -6.90
C GLN A 249 -26.54 0.82 -8.11
N GLY A 250 -27.27 1.77 -8.69
CA GLY A 250 -26.82 2.63 -9.78
C GLY A 250 -27.16 2.08 -11.15
N GLU A 251 -26.79 2.85 -12.16
CA GLU A 251 -27.11 2.60 -13.55
C GLU A 251 -25.83 2.44 -14.36
N LEU A 252 -25.85 1.51 -15.30
CA LEU A 252 -24.74 1.24 -16.21
C LEU A 252 -25.29 1.26 -17.64
N TYR A 253 -24.57 1.94 -18.52
CA TYR A 253 -24.81 1.93 -19.95
C TYR A 253 -23.53 1.51 -20.67
N PHE A 254 -23.64 0.48 -21.49
CA PHE A 254 -22.59 -0.06 -22.34
C PHE A 254 -23.21 -0.31 -23.71
N ASP A 255 -23.07 0.61 -24.66
CA ASP A 255 -23.78 0.57 -25.95
C ASP A 255 -23.82 -0.85 -26.58
N PRO A 256 -25.01 -1.45 -26.82
CA PRO A 256 -26.38 -0.91 -26.64
C PRO A 256 -27.10 -1.36 -25.36
N LEU A 257 -26.39 -1.91 -24.38
CA LEU A 257 -26.93 -2.47 -23.15
C LEU A 257 -27.10 -1.41 -22.05
N PHE A 258 -28.31 -1.30 -21.50
CA PHE A 258 -28.58 -0.56 -20.27
C PHE A 258 -28.86 -1.52 -19.12
N ILE A 259 -28.27 -1.29 -17.94
CA ILE A 259 -28.43 -2.12 -16.76
C ILE A 259 -28.77 -1.22 -15.57
N ASP A 260 -29.96 -1.40 -15.01
CA ASP A 260 -30.37 -0.75 -13.76
C ASP A 260 -30.21 -1.72 -12.58
N ALA A 261 -29.19 -1.48 -11.75
CA ALA A 261 -28.93 -2.28 -10.56
C ALA A 261 -29.79 -1.86 -9.34
N ASN A 262 -30.61 -0.83 -9.47
CA ASN A 262 -31.56 -0.42 -8.43
C ASN A 262 -32.82 -1.32 -8.38
N THR A 263 -33.15 -1.98 -9.51
CA THR A 263 -34.29 -2.91 -9.61
C THR A 263 -34.02 -4.25 -8.95
N SER A 264 -32.82 -4.80 -9.18
CA SER A 264 -32.33 -6.06 -8.63
C SER A 264 -30.80 -6.09 -8.72
N PRO A 265 -30.11 -6.79 -7.80
CA PRO A 265 -28.68 -7.02 -7.93
C PRO A 265 -28.33 -7.72 -9.25
N LYS A 266 -27.18 -7.36 -9.81
CA LYS A 266 -26.63 -7.90 -11.05
C LYS A 266 -25.31 -8.57 -10.71
N ASP A 267 -25.24 -9.86 -10.95
CA ASP A 267 -24.07 -10.67 -10.64
C ASP A 267 -23.24 -10.91 -11.90
N LEU A 268 -21.92 -10.83 -11.75
CA LEU A 268 -20.93 -11.13 -12.77
C LEU A 268 -19.87 -12.02 -12.13
N TYR A 269 -19.65 -13.21 -12.68
CA TYR A 269 -18.62 -14.11 -12.18
C TYR A 269 -17.93 -14.86 -13.30
N GLY A 270 -16.66 -15.23 -13.10
CA GLY A 270 -15.93 -15.97 -14.11
C GLY A 270 -14.46 -16.13 -13.81
N LYS A 271 -13.74 -16.64 -14.81
CA LYS A 271 -12.31 -16.90 -14.74
C LYS A 271 -11.56 -16.06 -15.76
N ILE A 272 -10.36 -15.62 -15.38
CA ILE A 272 -9.50 -14.77 -16.19
C ILE A 272 -8.13 -15.42 -16.28
N ASN A 273 -7.61 -15.58 -17.49
CA ASN A 273 -6.25 -16.03 -17.72
C ASN A 273 -5.44 -14.87 -18.30
N TRP A 274 -4.38 -14.47 -17.61
CA TRP A 274 -3.50 -13.41 -18.08
C TRP A 274 -2.06 -13.89 -18.18
N GLN A 275 -1.54 -13.91 -19.41
CA GLN A 275 -0.15 -14.24 -19.68
C GLN A 275 0.74 -13.03 -19.39
N ILE A 276 1.77 -13.22 -18.56
CA ILE A 276 2.73 -12.17 -18.21
C ILE A 276 3.47 -11.72 -19.47
N GLY A 277 3.50 -10.40 -19.70
CA GLY A 277 4.09 -9.80 -20.90
C GLY A 277 3.16 -9.74 -22.10
N SER A 278 1.95 -10.31 -22.00
CA SER A 278 0.90 -10.11 -23.00
C SER A 278 0.19 -8.78 -22.76
N ASN A 279 -0.09 -8.07 -23.85
CA ASN A 279 -0.98 -6.90 -23.86
C ASN A 279 -2.46 -7.31 -24.00
N GLN A 280 -2.73 -8.61 -24.08
CA GLN A 280 -4.07 -9.17 -24.13
C GLN A 280 -4.38 -9.99 -22.88
N ILE A 281 -5.60 -9.84 -22.37
CA ILE A 281 -6.19 -10.68 -21.33
C ILE A 281 -7.31 -11.48 -21.98
N GLU A 282 -7.19 -12.81 -21.91
CA GLU A 282 -8.23 -13.73 -22.31
C GLU A 282 -9.19 -13.95 -21.13
N LEU A 283 -10.45 -13.58 -21.31
CA LEU A 283 -11.50 -13.89 -20.36
C LEU A 283 -12.08 -15.25 -20.76
N ALA A 284 -12.05 -16.22 -19.84
CA ALA A 284 -12.95 -17.36 -19.97
C ALA A 284 -14.40 -16.82 -19.91
N PRO A 285 -15.40 -17.58 -20.40
CA PRO A 285 -16.78 -17.11 -20.38
C PRO A 285 -17.17 -16.55 -19.01
N LEU A 286 -17.49 -15.26 -19.00
CA LEU A 286 -18.03 -14.58 -17.83
C LEU A 286 -19.52 -14.83 -17.81
N HIS A 287 -20.07 -15.16 -16.65
CA HIS A 287 -21.49 -15.35 -16.47
C HIS A 287 -22.08 -14.09 -15.88
N PHE A 288 -23.07 -13.53 -16.55
CA PHE A 288 -23.87 -12.42 -16.05
C PHE A 288 -25.27 -12.91 -15.69
N GLU A 289 -25.72 -12.57 -14.48
CA GLU A 289 -27.04 -12.97 -13.97
C GLU A 289 -27.82 -11.75 -13.47
N ASP A 290 -29.03 -11.60 -14.00
CA ASP A 290 -30.07 -10.74 -13.42
C ASP A 290 -31.21 -11.64 -12.94
N ALA A 291 -31.33 -11.76 -11.62
CA ALA A 291 -32.14 -12.79 -10.99
C ALA A 291 -33.58 -12.84 -11.55
N ASN A 292 -33.95 -14.00 -12.10
CA ASN A 292 -35.25 -14.29 -12.74
C ASN A 292 -35.53 -13.52 -14.04
N ILE A 293 -34.56 -12.80 -14.61
CA ILE A 293 -34.73 -12.05 -15.86
C ILE A 293 -33.89 -12.68 -16.97
N MET A 294 -32.57 -12.77 -16.79
CA MET A 294 -31.68 -13.33 -17.81
C MET A 294 -30.37 -13.89 -17.25
N HIS A 295 -29.81 -14.85 -17.99
CA HIS A 295 -28.48 -15.38 -17.81
C HIS A 295 -27.72 -15.32 -19.14
N LEU A 296 -26.59 -14.61 -19.14
CA LEU A 296 -25.70 -14.46 -20.29
C LEU A 296 -24.36 -15.14 -20.02
N GLU A 297 -23.79 -15.76 -21.06
CA GLU A 297 -22.37 -16.09 -21.11
C GLU A 297 -21.67 -15.11 -22.04
N ILE A 298 -20.66 -14.43 -21.53
CA ILE A 298 -19.96 -13.33 -22.18
C ILE A 298 -18.52 -13.76 -22.44
N THR A 299 -18.11 -13.77 -23.70
CA THR A 299 -16.71 -13.98 -24.09
C THR A 299 -16.16 -12.69 -24.68
N THR A 300 -14.99 -12.26 -24.21
CA THR A 300 -14.32 -11.05 -24.72
C THR A 300 -12.81 -11.14 -24.46
N VAL A 301 -12.06 -10.32 -25.20
CA VAL A 301 -10.62 -10.13 -25.01
C VAL A 301 -10.39 -8.66 -24.69
N ILE A 302 -9.63 -8.42 -23.61
CA ILE A 302 -9.16 -7.07 -23.28
C ILE A 302 -7.80 -6.89 -23.94
N ASP A 303 -7.68 -5.92 -24.85
CA ASP A 303 -6.44 -5.57 -25.56
C ASP A 303 -6.04 -4.15 -25.20
N PHE A 304 -4.96 -4.01 -24.43
CA PHE A 304 -4.51 -2.70 -23.92
C PHE A 304 -3.82 -1.82 -24.97
N GLU A 305 -3.51 -2.33 -26.16
CA GLU A 305 -2.95 -1.50 -27.26
C GLU A 305 -4.05 -0.77 -28.04
N GLN A 306 -5.29 -1.22 -27.94
CA GLN A 306 -6.44 -0.63 -28.61
C GLN A 306 -6.94 0.59 -27.83
N LYS A 307 -7.39 1.64 -28.55
CA LYS A 307 -8.09 2.77 -27.92
C LYS A 307 -9.32 2.33 -27.14
N GLN A 308 -10.07 1.37 -27.71
CA GLN A 308 -11.14 0.67 -27.03
C GLN A 308 -10.58 -0.64 -26.50
N ALA A 309 -10.23 -0.66 -25.22
CA ALA A 309 -9.52 -1.80 -24.63
C ALA A 309 -10.33 -3.09 -24.61
N ILE A 310 -11.66 -3.03 -24.78
CA ILE A 310 -12.54 -4.19 -24.79
C ILE A 310 -12.96 -4.46 -26.24
N THR A 311 -12.48 -5.58 -26.79
CA THR A 311 -12.79 -6.02 -28.17
C THR A 311 -14.11 -6.80 -28.21
N PRO A 312 -14.71 -7.08 -29.39
CA PRO A 312 -16.15 -7.30 -29.50
C PRO A 312 -16.63 -8.41 -28.57
N VAL A 313 -17.66 -8.07 -27.82
CA VAL A 313 -18.26 -8.92 -26.80
C VAL A 313 -19.19 -9.89 -27.50
N GLN A 314 -18.88 -11.19 -27.48
CA GLN A 314 -19.85 -12.21 -27.83
C GLN A 314 -20.64 -12.57 -26.58
N ALA A 315 -21.97 -12.40 -26.64
CA ALA A 315 -22.87 -12.75 -25.55
C ALA A 315 -23.86 -13.81 -26.02
N ASP A 316 -23.83 -14.98 -25.38
CA ASP A 316 -24.79 -16.05 -25.58
C ASP A 316 -25.86 -15.99 -24.48
N ILE A 317 -27.11 -15.74 -24.86
CA ILE A 317 -28.25 -15.79 -23.94
C ILE A 317 -28.55 -17.27 -23.65
N LYS A 318 -28.32 -17.71 -22.41
CA LYS A 318 -28.68 -19.08 -21.97
C LYS A 318 -30.14 -19.16 -21.55
N TYR A 319 -30.62 -18.12 -20.89
CA TYR A 319 -32.01 -17.97 -20.47
C TYR A 319 -32.41 -16.50 -20.49
N ALA A 320 -33.65 -16.22 -20.90
CA ALA A 320 -34.26 -14.90 -20.87
C ALA A 320 -35.78 -15.01 -20.71
N TYR A 321 -36.35 -14.29 -19.75
CA TYR A 321 -37.80 -14.12 -19.65
C TYR A 321 -38.22 -12.88 -20.45
N PHE A 322 -38.58 -13.11 -21.71
CA PHE A 322 -38.75 -12.04 -22.72
C PHE A 322 -39.60 -10.84 -22.28
N PRO A 323 -40.77 -10.99 -21.60
CA PRO A 323 -41.53 -9.83 -21.14
C PRO A 323 -40.71 -8.94 -20.21
N LYS A 324 -39.98 -9.53 -19.25
CA LYS A 324 -39.12 -8.78 -18.33
C LYS A 324 -37.88 -8.22 -19.01
N VAL A 325 -37.29 -8.97 -19.94
CA VAL A 325 -36.15 -8.47 -20.71
C VAL A 325 -36.55 -7.24 -21.54
N TYR A 326 -37.71 -7.30 -22.20
CA TYR A 326 -38.25 -6.16 -22.94
C TYR A 326 -38.49 -4.95 -22.04
N ASP A 327 -39.19 -5.14 -20.92
CA ASP A 327 -39.52 -4.07 -19.98
C ASP A 327 -38.28 -3.39 -19.38
N VAL A 328 -37.24 -4.17 -19.06
CA VAL A 328 -36.05 -3.68 -18.34
C VAL A 328 -34.94 -3.20 -19.28
N TYR A 329 -34.69 -3.91 -20.39
CA TYR A 329 -33.52 -3.69 -21.23
C TYR A 329 -33.82 -3.06 -22.59
N MET A 330 -35.04 -3.15 -23.11
CA MET A 330 -35.37 -2.63 -24.45
C MET A 330 -36.21 -1.35 -24.40
N LEU A 331 -37.21 -1.29 -23.50
CA LEU A 331 -38.11 -0.15 -23.39
C LEU A 331 -37.41 1.19 -23.09
N PRO A 332 -36.29 1.26 -22.32
CA PRO A 332 -35.58 2.53 -22.11
C PRO A 332 -35.06 3.21 -23.39
N PHE A 333 -35.02 2.49 -24.51
CA PHE A 333 -34.53 2.98 -25.80
C PHE A 333 -35.64 3.28 -26.83
N LEU A 334 -36.91 3.03 -26.49
CA LEU A 334 -38.07 3.17 -27.40
C LEU A 334 -38.91 4.42 -27.05
#